data_AF-A0AAP0MU09-F1
#
_entry.id   AF-A0AAP0MU09-F1
#
_cell.length_a   1.000
_cell.length_b   1.000
_cell.length_c   1.000
_cell.angle_alpha   90.00
_cell.angle_beta   90.00
_cell.angle_gamma   90.00
#
_symmetry.space_group_name_H-M   'P 1'
#
loop_
_entity.id
_entity.type
_entity.pdbx_description
1 polymer ?
#
loop_
_entity_poly.entity_id
_entity_poly.type
_entity_poly.pdbx_seq_one_letter_code
_entity_poly.pdbx_strand_id
1 'polypeptide(L)'
;MASSDDDVGTTGPPVIVYKFRHWGYMEMEGPFKGHAPTGGLVEFFGMAILEEDEEKKIVMVGFFYDRGEMPGGLLKGTKIDSSAFC
;
A
#
# COMPACT_ATOMS: atom_id res chain seq x y z
N MET A 1 1.33 9.80 53.53
CA MET A 1 1.16 10.63 52.33
C MET A 1 1.76 9.85 51.18
N ALA A 2 0.91 9.29 50.32
CA ALA A 2 1.36 8.63 49.12
C ALA A 2 1.80 9.71 48.12
N SER A 3 3.02 9.59 47.60
CA SER A 3 3.43 10.24 46.35
C SER A 3 4.18 9.18 45.55
N SER A 4 3.42 8.17 45.14
CA SER A 4 3.83 7.18 44.16
C SER A 4 3.24 7.62 42.83
N ASP A 5 3.87 8.60 42.21
CA ASP A 5 3.57 9.06 40.84
C ASP A 5 4.91 9.26 40.10
N ASP A 6 5.73 8.21 40.07
CA ASP A 6 6.65 8.00 38.95
C ASP A 6 5.82 7.43 37.80
N ASP A 7 5.04 8.30 37.13
CA ASP A 7 4.31 7.96 35.92
C ASP A 7 5.30 7.80 34.76
N VAL A 8 5.89 6.62 34.67
CA VAL A 8 6.51 6.12 33.44
C VAL A 8 5.40 5.65 32.47
N GLY A 9 4.42 6.51 32.21
CA GLY A 9 3.33 6.32 31.26
C GLY A 9 3.18 7.61 30.47
N THR A 10 3.74 7.73 29.28
CA THR A 10 3.14 7.15 28.09
C THR A 10 4.25 6.87 27.08
N THR A 11 4.48 5.59 26.79
CA THR A 11 4.94 5.21 25.45
C THR A 11 3.94 5.85 24.49
N GLY A 12 4.36 6.82 23.68
CA GLY A 12 3.47 7.54 22.76
C GLY A 12 2.62 6.60 21.89
N PRO A 13 1.64 7.14 21.15
CA PRO A 13 0.66 6.35 20.44
C PRO A 13 1.30 5.20 19.63
N PRO A 14 0.71 3.99 19.64
CA PRO A 14 1.39 2.81 19.14
C PRO A 14 1.68 2.94 17.64
N VAL A 15 2.94 2.69 17.29
CA VAL A 15 3.38 2.58 15.90
C VAL A 15 3.38 1.11 15.52
N ILE A 16 2.48 0.73 14.61
CA ILE A 16 2.36 -0.66 14.13
C ILE A 16 3.11 -0.77 12.81
N VAL A 17 4.09 -1.68 12.76
CA VAL A 17 4.81 -2.02 11.53
C VAL A 17 4.45 -3.43 11.11
N TYR A 18 3.94 -3.60 9.90
CA TYR A 18 3.63 -4.91 9.35
C TYR A 18 4.15 -5.07 7.93
N LYS A 19 4.55 -6.29 7.59
CA LYS A 19 4.86 -6.69 6.21
C LYS A 19 3.62 -7.26 5.56
N PHE A 20 3.41 -6.95 4.28
CA PHE A 20 2.27 -7.44 3.52
C PHE A 20 2.71 -7.98 2.16
N ARG A 21 1.87 -8.85 1.61
CA ARG A 21 1.89 -9.28 0.22
C ARG A 21 0.60 -8.78 -0.41
N HIS A 22 0.69 -7.92 -1.41
CA HIS A 22 -0.47 -7.49 -2.19
C HIS A 22 -0.43 -8.17 -3.55
N TRP A 23 -1.58 -8.66 -4.01
CA TRP A 23 -1.69 -9.38 -5.26
C TRP A 23 -3.05 -9.16 -5.90
N GLY A 24 -3.10 -9.23 -7.22
CA GLY A 24 -4.33 -9.17 -7.99
C GLY A 24 -4.10 -9.57 -9.44
N TYR A 25 -5.11 -10.17 -10.06
CA TYR A 25 -5.09 -10.40 -11.50
C TYR A 25 -5.50 -9.13 -12.23
N MET A 26 -4.75 -8.79 -13.29
CA MET A 26 -5.12 -7.71 -14.20
C MET A 26 -6.19 -8.18 -15.19
N GLU A 27 -7.36 -8.52 -14.66
CA GLU A 27 -8.59 -8.85 -15.40
C GLU A 27 -9.67 -7.77 -15.25
N MET A 28 -9.33 -6.57 -14.76
CA MET A 28 -10.29 -5.47 -14.70
C MET A 28 -10.66 -5.03 -16.12
N GLU A 29 -11.97 -4.91 -16.40
CA GLU A 29 -12.53 -4.41 -17.65
C GLU A 29 -12.12 -2.94 -17.89
N GLY A 30 -10.85 -2.70 -18.23
CA GLY A 30 -10.36 -1.35 -18.44
C GLY A 30 -8.83 -1.24 -18.51
N PRO A 31 -8.31 -0.35 -19.36
CA PRO A 31 -6.88 -0.11 -19.46
C PRO A 31 -6.33 0.55 -18.20
N PHE A 32 -5.17 0.09 -17.71
CA PHE A 32 -4.46 0.72 -16.62
C PHE A 32 -3.44 1.71 -17.15
N LYS A 33 -3.64 3.01 -16.88
CA LYS A 33 -2.77 4.09 -17.40
C LYS A 33 -2.48 3.94 -18.91
N GLY A 34 -3.50 3.59 -19.69
CA GLY A 34 -3.40 3.39 -21.14
C GLY A 34 -2.71 2.08 -21.58
N HIS A 35 -2.46 1.13 -20.67
CA HIS A 35 -1.95 -0.20 -21.02
C HIS A 35 -3.11 -1.20 -21.00
N ALA A 36 -3.18 -2.05 -22.03
CA ALA A 36 -4.17 -3.11 -22.10
C ALA A 36 -4.03 -4.06 -20.89
N PRO A 37 -5.14 -4.62 -20.37
CA PRO A 37 -5.09 -5.62 -19.30
C PRO A 37 -4.25 -6.82 -19.76
N THR A 38 -3.35 -7.28 -18.89
CA THR A 38 -2.41 -8.37 -19.22
C THR A 38 -2.95 -9.75 -18.89
N GLY A 39 -4.06 -9.85 -18.13
CA GLY A 39 -4.56 -11.11 -17.58
C GLY A 39 -3.59 -11.78 -16.59
N GLY A 40 -2.45 -11.14 -16.30
CA GLY A 40 -1.41 -11.69 -15.44
C GLY A 40 -1.65 -11.37 -13.97
N LEU A 41 -1.11 -12.21 -13.10
CA LEU A 41 -0.96 -11.90 -11.67
C LEU A 41 0.06 -10.78 -11.51
N VAL A 42 -0.35 -9.69 -10.87
CA VAL A 42 0.56 -8.69 -10.32
C VAL A 42 0.67 -8.93 -8.83
N GLU A 43 1.90 -9.09 -8.36
CA GLU A 43 2.22 -9.34 -6.97
C GLU A 43 3.37 -8.42 -6.56
N PHE A 44 3.28 -7.86 -5.35
CA PHE A 44 4.39 -7.15 -4.74
C PHE A 44 4.36 -7.29 -3.23
N PHE A 45 5.54 -7.17 -2.63
CA PHE A 45 5.71 -7.18 -1.19
C PHE A 45 6.01 -5.77 -0.69
N GLY A 46 5.53 -5.48 0.51
CA GLY A 46 5.77 -4.19 1.12
C GLY A 46 5.74 -4.25 2.63
N MET A 47 6.02 -3.09 3.21
CA MET A 47 5.90 -2.82 4.62
C MET A 47 5.02 -1.59 4.78
N ALA A 48 4.14 -1.61 5.77
CA ALA A 48 3.36 -0.45 6.13
C ALA A 48 3.62 -0.07 7.58
N ILE A 49 3.63 1.23 7.82
CA ILE A 49 3.70 1.85 9.14
C ILE A 49 2.35 2.52 9.37
N LEU A 50 1.67 2.12 10.44
CA LEU A 50 0.44 2.74 10.93
C LEU A 50 0.78 3.50 12.21
N GLU A 51 0.35 4.75 12.27
CA GLU A 51 0.29 5.49 13.53
C GLU A 51 -1.16 5.58 13.96
N GLU A 52 -1.42 5.17 15.20
CA GLU A 52 -2.73 5.30 15.83
C GLU A 52 -2.74 6.51 16.78
N ASP A 53 -3.92 7.06 17.10
CA ASP A 53 -4.09 8.00 18.20
C ASP A 53 -4.43 7.28 19.52
N GLU A 54 -4.67 8.05 20.59
CA GLU A 54 -5.07 7.51 21.90
C GLU A 54 -6.42 6.75 21.85
N GLU A 55 -7.26 7.01 20.84
CA GLU A 55 -8.53 6.33 20.60
C GLU A 55 -8.40 5.12 19.67
N LYS A 56 -7.17 4.70 19.33
CA LYS A 56 -6.84 3.60 18.39
C LYS A 56 -7.37 3.82 16.97
N LYS A 57 -7.50 5.08 16.55
CA LYS A 57 -7.80 5.42 15.16
C LYS A 57 -6.50 5.62 14.42
N ILE A 58 -6.45 5.09 13.20
CA ILE A 58 -5.30 5.28 12.32
C ILE A 58 -5.29 6.75 11.87
N VAL A 59 -4.24 7.48 12.25
CA VAL A 59 -4.04 8.89 11.88
C VAL A 59 -3.03 9.06 10.74
N MET A 60 -2.14 8.08 10.55
CA MET A 60 -1.19 8.07 9.44
C MET A 60 -0.95 6.64 8.92
N VAL A 61 -0.80 6.52 7.60
CA VAL A 61 -0.37 5.29 6.94
C VAL A 61 0.76 5.58 5.97
N GLY A 62 1.90 4.92 6.15
CA GLY A 62 3.02 4.93 5.21
C GLY A 62 3.21 3.57 4.56
N PHE A 63 3.09 3.48 3.23
CA PHE A 63 3.40 2.27 2.47
C PHE A 63 4.77 2.36 1.82
N PHE A 64 5.59 1.34 2.07
CA PHE A 64 6.94 1.20 1.51
C PHE A 64 7.01 -0.12 0.76
N TYR A 65 7.31 -0.07 -0.53
CA TYR A 65 7.46 -1.23 -1.39
C TYR A 65 8.44 -0.91 -2.51
N ASP A 66 9.00 -1.94 -3.14
CA ASP A 66 9.88 -1.74 -4.28
C ASP A 66 9.09 -1.21 -5.48
N ARG A 67 9.50 -0.03 -5.99
CA ARG A 67 8.84 0.61 -7.14
C ARG A 67 9.01 -0.16 -8.44
N GLY A 68 9.87 -1.17 -8.53
CA GLY A 68 10.01 -2.04 -9.70
C GLY A 68 8.97 -3.16 -9.74
N GLU A 69 8.53 -3.66 -8.59
CA GLU A 69 7.64 -4.83 -8.50
C GLU A 69 6.22 -4.52 -8.98
N MET A 70 5.63 -3.41 -8.53
CA MET A 70 4.26 -3.05 -8.88
C MET A 70 4.10 -2.58 -10.36
N PRO A 71 4.89 -1.63 -10.89
CA PRO A 71 4.74 -1.16 -12.26
C PRO A 71 5.19 -2.18 -13.30
N GLY A 72 6.17 -3.04 -12.96
CA GLY A 72 6.66 -4.09 -13.86
C GLY A 72 5.59 -5.12 -14.24
N GLY A 73 4.62 -5.39 -13.36
CA GLY A 73 3.46 -6.22 -13.67
C GLY A 73 2.36 -5.47 -14.43
N LEU A 74 2.10 -4.21 -14.04
CA LEU A 74 0.98 -3.40 -14.55
C LEU A 74 1.23 -2.79 -15.94
N LEU A 75 2.50 -2.50 -16.29
CA LEU A 75 2.87 -1.82 -17.55
C LEU A 75 3.29 -2.80 -18.67
N LYS A 76 3.19 -4.11 -18.44
CA LYS A 76 3.47 -5.12 -19.48
C LYS A 76 2.45 -5.12 -20.62
N GLY A 77 1.26 -4.58 -20.40
CA GLY A 77 0.22 -4.47 -21.41
C GLY A 77 0.67 -3.60 -22.58
N THR A 78 0.18 -3.85 -23.78
CA THR A 78 0.43 -2.96 -24.91
C THR A 78 -0.15 -1.57 -24.62
N LYS A 79 0.60 -0.50 -24.91
CA LYS A 79 0.05 0.85 -24.86
C LYS A 79 -1.06 0.94 -25.92
N ILE A 80 -2.25 1.28 -25.48
CA ILE A 80 -3.37 1.56 -26.38
C ILE A 80 -3.09 2.91 -27.00
N ASP A 81 -2.70 2.93 -28.28
CA ASP A 81 -2.57 4.16 -29.04
C ASP A 81 -3.97 4.71 -29.34
N SER A 82 -4.20 5.99 -29.03
CA SER A 82 -5.48 6.65 -29.26
C SER A 82 -5.82 6.80 -30.75
N SER A 83 -4.91 6.47 -31.68
CA SER A 83 -5.19 6.45 -33.12
C SER A 83 -5.95 5.21 -33.60
N ALA A 84 -6.26 4.23 -32.74
CA ALA A 84 -6.93 2.98 -33.15
C ALA A 84 -8.48 3.06 -33.14
N PHE A 85 -9.07 4.19 -32.76
CA PHE A 85 -10.49 4.47 -32.96
C PHE A 85 -10.65 5.39 -34.18
N CYS A 86 -10.54 4.82 -35.37
CA CYS A 86 -11.08 5.39 -36.60
C CYS A 86 -12.39 4.70 -36.96
#